data_AF-A0A8S0G162-F1
#
_entry.id   AF-A0A8S0G162-F1
#
_cell.length_a   1.000
_cell.length_b   1.000
_cell.length_c   1.000
_cell.angle_alpha   90.00
_cell.angle_beta   90.00
_cell.angle_gamma   90.00
#
_symmetry.space_group_name_H-M   'P 1'
#
loop_
_entity.id
_entity.type
_entity.pdbx_description
1 polymer ?
#
loop_
_entity_poly.entity_id
_entity_poly.type
_entity_poly.pdbx_seq_one_letter_code
_entity_poly.pdbx_strand_id
1 'polypeptide(L)'
;MGMLLMYLPRMLFYTDPIAKGGFPQGWTVFYWAWWVIYAIQMSIFLARISRGRTVRELCFGMVLGLTASTWILWTVLGSNTLLLIDKNIINIPNLIEQYGVARAIIETWAALPLSTATMWGFFILCFIATVTLVNACSYTLAMSTCREVRDGEEPPLLVRIGFLVSSGWHYRHCSAGARRPETDSNRHYRRRMPAVLRQHHGDALLY
;
A
#
# COMPACT_ATOMS: atom_id res chain seq x y z
N MET A 1 17.60 12.50 6.48
CA MET A 1 16.74 13.64 6.89
C MET A 1 17.08 14.94 6.18
N GLY A 2 18.36 15.36 6.11
CA GLY A 2 18.74 16.59 5.40
C GLY A 2 18.27 16.67 3.94
N MET A 3 18.42 15.57 3.17
CA MET A 3 17.94 15.51 1.79
C MET A 3 16.41 15.68 1.68
N LEU A 4 15.64 15.07 2.59
CA LEU A 4 14.18 15.19 2.58
C LEU A 4 13.75 16.64 2.74
N LEU A 5 14.31 17.36 3.72
CA LEU A 5 13.95 18.76 3.98
C LEU A 5 14.32 19.70 2.82
N MET A 6 15.46 19.46 2.20
CA MET A 6 15.91 20.24 1.04
C MET A 6 15.00 20.04 -0.18
N TYR A 7 14.62 18.79 -0.46
CA TYR A 7 13.78 18.47 -1.63
C TYR A 7 12.28 18.55 -1.37
N LEU A 8 11.84 18.78 -0.13
CA LEU A 8 10.42 18.81 0.23
C LEU A 8 9.59 19.80 -0.60
N PRO A 9 9.99 21.07 -0.80
CA PRO A 9 9.21 22.00 -1.62
C PRO A 9 9.11 21.52 -3.08
N ARG A 10 10.20 20.93 -3.60
CA ARG A 10 10.23 20.40 -4.96
C ARG A 10 9.30 19.19 -5.11
N MET A 11 9.35 18.25 -4.17
CA MET A 11 8.52 17.04 -4.19
C MET A 11 7.04 17.33 -3.97
N LEU A 12 6.70 18.35 -3.16
CA LEU A 12 5.31 18.74 -2.89
C LEU A 12 4.59 19.23 -4.15
N PHE A 13 5.29 19.97 -5.02
CA PHE A 13 4.74 20.54 -6.26
C PHE A 13 5.27 19.83 -7.53
N TYR A 14 5.73 18.59 -7.41
CA TYR A 14 6.30 17.86 -8.54
C TYR A 14 5.19 17.31 -9.44
N THR A 15 5.09 17.84 -10.67
CA THR A 15 4.08 17.42 -11.66
C THR A 15 4.68 16.84 -12.94
N ASP A 16 6.01 16.94 -13.09
CA ASP A 16 6.78 16.53 -14.28
C ASP A 16 6.10 16.81 -15.65
N PRO A 17 5.79 18.07 -15.97
CA PRO A 17 5.05 18.40 -17.18
C PRO A 17 5.90 18.35 -18.46
N ILE A 18 7.23 18.42 -18.32
CA ILE A 18 8.18 18.51 -19.44
C ILE A 18 8.65 17.12 -19.87
N ALA A 19 9.29 16.37 -18.95
CA ALA A 19 9.81 15.05 -19.28
C ALA A 19 8.71 13.98 -19.31
N LYS A 20 7.56 14.23 -18.67
CA LYS A 20 6.39 13.34 -18.66
C LYS A 20 6.73 11.90 -18.27
N GLY A 21 7.67 11.73 -17.33
CA GLY A 21 8.12 10.42 -16.85
C GLY A 21 7.08 9.68 -16.01
N GLY A 22 5.94 10.31 -15.69
CA GLY A 22 4.81 9.65 -15.02
C GLY A 22 5.00 9.37 -13.53
N PHE A 23 6.18 9.63 -12.97
CA PHE A 23 6.49 9.36 -11.57
C PHE A 23 5.51 10.02 -10.57
N PRO A 24 5.23 11.34 -10.63
CA PRO A 24 4.32 11.94 -9.65
C PRO A 24 2.88 11.45 -9.81
N GLN A 25 2.46 11.09 -11.03
CA GLN A 25 1.13 10.53 -11.29
C GLN A 25 0.99 9.11 -10.75
N GLY A 26 2.02 8.27 -10.91
CA GLY A 26 2.01 6.88 -10.45
C GLY A 26 2.17 6.73 -8.93
N TRP A 27 2.97 7.59 -8.30
CA TRP A 27 3.29 7.47 -6.87
C TRP A 27 2.62 8.55 -6.03
N THR A 28 2.97 9.82 -6.26
CA THR A 28 2.55 10.94 -5.40
C THR A 28 1.04 11.11 -5.39
N VAL A 29 0.40 11.13 -6.56
CA VAL A 29 -1.06 11.26 -6.67
C VAL A 29 -1.78 10.04 -6.08
N PHE A 30 -1.26 8.84 -6.31
CA PHE A 30 -1.80 7.61 -5.73
C PHE A 30 -1.80 7.65 -4.19
N TYR A 31 -0.66 8.02 -3.58
CA TYR A 31 -0.58 8.12 -2.12
C TYR A 31 -1.45 9.24 -1.56
N TRP A 32 -1.56 10.38 -2.23
CA TRP A 32 -2.50 11.44 -1.81
C TRP A 32 -3.96 10.96 -1.84
N ALA A 33 -4.38 10.29 -2.92
CA ALA A 33 -5.72 9.73 -3.01
C ALA A 33 -5.98 8.69 -1.91
N TRP A 34 -4.99 7.82 -1.65
CA TRP A 34 -5.02 6.88 -0.53
C TRP A 34 -5.24 7.60 0.81
N TRP A 35 -4.45 8.63 1.12
CA TRP A 35 -4.59 9.38 2.37
C TRP A 35 -5.97 10.03 2.52
N VAL A 36 -6.52 10.60 1.45
CA VAL A 36 -7.85 11.24 1.46
C VAL A 36 -8.95 10.22 1.77
N ILE A 37 -8.88 9.01 1.19
CA ILE A 37 -9.86 7.93 1.44
C ILE A 37 -9.84 7.51 2.92
N TYR A 38 -8.66 7.37 3.51
CA TYR A 38 -8.52 6.94 4.91
C TYR A 38 -8.70 8.08 5.94
N ALA A 39 -8.74 9.34 5.50
CA ALA A 39 -8.82 10.49 6.40
C ALA A 39 -10.06 10.45 7.30
N ILE A 40 -11.23 10.07 6.76
CA ILE A 40 -12.49 10.02 7.53
C ILE A 40 -12.40 8.98 8.65
N GLN A 41 -11.94 7.76 8.31
CA GLN A 41 -11.81 6.68 9.28
C GLN A 41 -10.80 7.02 10.39
N MET A 42 -9.65 7.59 10.02
CA MET A 42 -8.62 7.99 10.99
C MET A 42 -9.08 9.14 11.88
N SER A 43 -9.84 10.10 11.34
CA SER A 43 -10.34 11.25 12.10
C SER A 43 -11.31 10.82 13.20
N ILE A 44 -12.20 9.86 12.93
CA ILE A 44 -13.13 9.32 13.94
C ILE A 44 -12.35 8.61 15.05
N PHE A 45 -11.36 7.78 14.69
CA PHE A 45 -10.53 7.10 15.68
C PHE A 45 -9.76 8.09 16.57
N LEU A 46 -9.12 9.09 15.96
CA LEU A 46 -8.38 10.14 16.67
C LEU A 46 -9.30 10.95 17.59
N ALA A 47 -10.50 11.31 17.14
CA ALA A 47 -11.47 12.04 17.96
C ALA A 47 -11.85 11.26 19.23
N ARG A 48 -12.04 9.94 19.12
CA ARG A 48 -12.44 9.07 20.25
C ARG A 48 -11.35 8.95 21.31
N ILE A 49 -10.09 8.75 20.92
CA ILE A 49 -8.98 8.56 21.86
C ILE A 49 -8.46 9.88 22.46
N SER A 50 -8.89 11.03 21.92
CA SER A 50 -8.36 12.35 22.28
C SER A 50 -9.27 13.13 23.23
N ARG A 51 -10.22 12.46 23.88
CA ARG A 51 -11.15 13.08 24.85
C ARG A 51 -10.36 13.74 25.98
N GLY A 52 -10.55 15.04 26.17
CA GLY A 52 -9.91 15.81 27.24
C GLY A 52 -8.53 16.41 26.92
N ARG A 53 -8.03 16.30 25.68
CA ARG A 53 -6.78 16.97 25.25
C ARG A 53 -7.07 18.30 24.55
N THR A 54 -6.12 19.24 24.60
CA THR A 54 -6.22 20.46 23.79
C THR A 54 -5.98 20.16 22.31
N VAL A 55 -6.56 20.97 21.42
CA VAL A 55 -6.38 20.82 19.96
C VAL A 55 -4.90 20.88 19.57
N ARG A 56 -4.14 21.78 20.21
CA ARG A 56 -2.71 21.95 19.94
C ARG A 56 -1.91 20.71 20.33
N GLU A 57 -2.12 20.17 21.53
CA GLU A 57 -1.44 18.95 21.98
C GLU A 57 -1.79 17.74 21.10
N LEU A 58 -3.07 17.64 20.70
CA LEU A 58 -3.51 16.61 19.76
C LEU A 58 -2.75 16.72 18.43
N CYS A 59 -2.71 17.90 17.83
CA CYS A 59 -2.05 18.10 16.54
C CYS A 59 -0.55 17.81 16.58
N PHE A 60 0.17 18.28 17.61
CA PHE A 60 1.60 18.00 17.73
C PHE A 60 1.87 16.53 18.06
N GLY A 61 1.10 15.93 18.98
CA GLY A 61 1.26 14.54 19.38
C GLY A 61 0.99 13.58 18.23
N MET A 62 -0.06 13.82 17.43
CA MET A 62 -0.40 12.96 16.30
C MET A 62 0.65 13.08 15.18
N VAL A 63 1.07 14.29 14.81
CA VAL A 63 2.04 14.49 13.73
C VAL A 63 3.38 13.87 14.11
N LEU A 64 3.91 14.19 15.29
CA LEU A 64 5.22 13.69 15.70
C LEU A 64 5.20 12.16 15.92
N GLY A 65 4.16 11.63 16.58
CA GLY A 65 4.05 10.20 16.83
C GLY A 65 3.91 9.37 15.55
N LEU A 66 3.01 9.76 14.64
CA LEU A 66 2.78 9.05 13.40
C LEU A 66 3.94 9.19 12.43
N THR A 67 4.53 10.38 12.31
CA THR A 67 5.71 10.60 11.46
C THR A 67 6.91 9.80 11.98
N ALA A 68 7.19 9.81 13.29
CA ALA A 68 8.30 9.04 13.85
C ALA A 68 8.13 7.53 13.62
N SER A 69 6.94 7.00 13.86
CA SER A 69 6.65 5.57 13.66
C SER A 69 6.82 5.15 12.19
N THR A 70 6.26 5.92 11.26
CA THR A 70 6.39 5.64 9.82
C THR A 70 7.82 5.80 9.33
N TRP A 71 8.56 6.80 9.81
CA TRP A 71 9.97 6.98 9.49
C TRP A 71 10.82 5.79 9.92
N ILE A 72 10.63 5.29 11.14
CA ILE A 72 11.37 4.13 11.65
C ILE A 72 11.06 2.90 10.78
N LEU A 73 9.78 2.64 10.51
CA LEU A 73 9.36 1.49 9.71
C LEU A 73 9.97 1.51 8.29
N TRP A 74 9.85 2.63 7.59
CA TRP A 74 10.38 2.76 6.23
C TRP A 74 11.91 2.80 6.19
N THR A 75 12.55 3.37 7.21
CA THR A 75 14.02 3.37 7.29
C THR A 75 14.55 1.96 7.51
N VAL A 76 13.98 1.19 8.44
CA VAL A 76 14.46 -0.17 8.75
C VAL A 76 14.19 -1.11 7.57
N LEU A 77 12.95 -1.17 7.09
CA LEU A 77 12.58 -2.07 5.99
C LEU A 77 13.22 -1.63 4.66
N GLY A 78 13.15 -0.33 4.36
CA GLY A 78 13.72 0.22 3.13
C GLY A 78 15.24 0.11 3.09
N SER A 79 15.94 0.40 4.19
CA SER A 79 17.40 0.22 4.25
C SER A 79 17.79 -1.25 4.10
N ASN A 80 17.03 -2.18 4.69
CA ASN A 80 17.30 -3.61 4.51
C ASN A 80 17.17 -4.01 3.04
N THR A 81 16.07 -3.63 2.38
CA THR A 81 15.87 -3.90 0.95
C THR A 81 16.96 -3.26 0.09
N LEU A 82 17.36 -2.02 0.36
CA LEU A 82 18.43 -1.34 -0.37
C LEU A 82 19.78 -2.06 -0.22
N LEU A 83 20.12 -2.50 0.99
CA LEU A 83 21.36 -3.26 1.24
C LEU A 83 21.38 -4.61 0.51
N LEU A 84 20.23 -5.27 0.37
CA LEU A 84 20.13 -6.53 -0.36
C LEU A 84 20.29 -6.35 -1.86
N ILE A 85 19.79 -5.23 -2.41
CA ILE A 85 19.99 -4.85 -3.81
C ILE A 85 21.46 -4.48 -4.05
N ASP A 86 22.04 -3.64 -3.20
CA ASP A 86 23.43 -3.16 -3.33
C ASP A 86 24.46 -4.31 -3.29
N LYS A 87 24.25 -5.27 -2.39
CA LYS A 87 25.08 -6.49 -2.29
C LYS A 87 24.77 -7.53 -3.37
N ASN A 88 23.85 -7.26 -4.29
CA ASN A 88 23.38 -8.19 -5.34
C ASN A 88 22.95 -9.56 -4.79
N ILE A 89 22.43 -9.61 -3.56
CA ILE A 89 21.96 -10.87 -2.93
C ILE A 89 20.62 -11.29 -3.53
N ILE A 90 19.77 -10.30 -3.88
CA ILE A 90 18.44 -10.53 -4.43
C ILE A 90 18.24 -9.68 -5.68
N ASN A 91 17.84 -10.31 -6.79
CA ASN A 91 17.41 -9.61 -8.00
C ASN A 91 15.90 -9.33 -7.94
N ILE A 92 15.53 -8.19 -7.36
CA ILE A 92 14.12 -7.78 -7.18
C ILE A 92 13.37 -7.63 -8.52
N PRO A 93 13.93 -7.02 -9.59
CA PRO A 93 13.25 -6.92 -10.88
C PRO A 93 12.81 -8.28 -11.42
N ASN A 94 13.71 -9.27 -11.41
CA ASN A 94 13.40 -10.61 -11.89
C ASN A 94 12.31 -11.31 -11.04
N LEU A 95 12.38 -11.16 -9.71
CA LEU A 95 11.37 -11.72 -8.81
C LEU A 95 9.98 -11.10 -9.03
N ILE A 96 9.91 -9.81 -9.30
CA ILE A 96 8.64 -9.12 -9.58
C ILE A 96 8.04 -9.63 -10.88
N GLU A 97 8.84 -9.83 -11.93
CA GLU A 97 8.36 -10.33 -13.22
C GLU A 97 7.85 -11.77 -13.13
N GLN A 98 8.55 -12.64 -12.37
CA GLN A 98 8.19 -14.05 -12.27
C GLN A 98 7.06 -14.34 -11.28
N TYR A 99 7.08 -13.67 -10.12
CA TYR A 99 6.21 -14.04 -8.98
C TYR A 99 5.41 -12.86 -8.40
N GLY A 100 5.62 -11.65 -8.92
CA GLY A 100 4.95 -10.44 -8.46
C GLY A 100 5.58 -9.79 -7.22
N VAL A 101 5.12 -8.58 -6.92
CA VAL A 101 5.66 -7.71 -5.85
C VAL A 101 5.57 -8.36 -4.47
N ALA A 102 4.47 -9.07 -4.19
CA ALA A 102 4.28 -9.71 -2.90
C ALA A 102 5.37 -10.76 -2.60
N ARG A 103 5.81 -11.52 -3.61
CA ARG A 103 6.89 -12.49 -3.44
C ARG A 103 8.23 -11.79 -3.22
N ALA A 104 8.52 -10.74 -3.97
CA ALA A 104 9.75 -9.96 -3.80
C ALA A 104 9.90 -9.42 -2.37
N ILE A 105 8.80 -8.95 -1.75
CA ILE A 105 8.82 -8.50 -0.35
C ILE A 105 9.15 -9.66 0.61
N ILE A 106 8.52 -10.82 0.43
CA ILE A 106 8.77 -12.00 1.28
C ILE A 106 10.23 -12.45 1.17
N GLU A 107 10.83 -12.43 -0.03
CA GLU A 107 12.24 -12.78 -0.21
C GLU A 107 13.17 -11.80 0.53
N THR A 108 12.84 -10.51 0.58
CA THR A 108 13.66 -9.55 1.36
C THR A 108 13.63 -9.82 2.86
N TRP A 109 12.52 -10.34 3.38
CA TRP A 109 12.43 -10.75 4.78
C TRP A 109 13.12 -12.10 5.03
N ALA A 110 13.09 -13.01 4.04
CA ALA A 110 13.70 -14.33 4.15
C ALA A 110 15.23 -14.26 4.15
N ALA A 111 15.81 -13.19 3.59
CA ALA A 111 17.23 -12.91 3.61
C ALA A 111 17.76 -12.43 4.97
N LEU A 112 16.90 -12.19 5.97
CA LEU A 112 17.33 -11.86 7.33
C LEU A 112 17.88 -13.11 8.05
N PRO A 113 18.86 -12.94 8.97
CA PRO A 113 19.34 -14.04 9.80
C PRO A 113 18.16 -14.61 10.63
N LEU A 114 18.12 -15.94 10.77
CA LEU A 114 16.97 -16.67 11.34
C LEU A 114 15.69 -16.57 10.48
N SER A 115 15.81 -16.88 9.19
CA SER A 115 14.73 -16.77 8.20
C SER A 115 13.42 -17.44 8.64
N THR A 116 13.47 -18.67 9.19
CA THR A 116 12.26 -19.37 9.64
C THR A 116 11.52 -18.63 10.75
N ALA A 117 12.24 -18.11 11.75
CA ALA A 117 11.64 -17.40 12.87
C ALA A 117 11.07 -16.04 12.45
N THR A 118 11.82 -15.29 11.62
CA THR A 118 11.37 -14.00 11.09
C THR A 118 10.15 -14.14 10.18
N MET A 119 10.09 -15.19 9.34
CA MET A 119 8.90 -15.51 8.53
C MET A 119 7.66 -15.73 9.38
N TRP A 120 7.75 -16.57 10.43
CA TRP A 120 6.62 -16.79 11.35
C TRP A 120 6.22 -15.50 12.06
N GLY A 121 7.19 -14.70 12.48
CA GLY A 121 6.95 -13.39 13.10
C GLY A 121 6.15 -12.45 12.18
N PHE A 122 6.60 -12.26 10.93
CA PHE A 122 5.91 -11.42 9.96
C PHE A 122 4.55 -11.99 9.56
N PHE A 123 4.41 -13.31 9.44
CA PHE A 123 3.14 -13.96 9.16
C PHE A 123 2.10 -13.65 10.24
N ILE A 124 2.44 -13.86 11.50
CA ILE A 124 1.56 -13.58 12.65
C ILE A 124 1.23 -12.09 12.72
N LEU A 125 2.23 -11.22 12.53
CA LEU A 125 2.04 -9.77 12.54
C LEU A 125 1.07 -9.32 11.46
N CYS A 126 1.27 -9.74 10.20
CA CYS A 126 0.39 -9.40 9.09
C CYS A 126 -1.02 -9.96 9.28
N PHE A 127 -1.14 -11.16 9.85
CA PHE A 127 -2.42 -11.79 10.15
C PHE A 127 -3.21 -10.98 11.19
N ILE A 128 -2.60 -10.68 12.35
CA ILE A 128 -3.24 -9.89 13.41
C ILE A 128 -3.56 -8.47 12.92
N ALA A 129 -2.66 -7.84 12.18
CA ALA A 129 -2.87 -6.51 11.60
C ALA A 129 -4.08 -6.50 10.65
N THR A 130 -4.22 -7.54 9.81
CA THR A 130 -5.35 -7.68 8.88
C THR A 130 -6.66 -7.88 9.64
N VAL A 131 -6.69 -8.77 10.64
CA VAL A 131 -7.87 -9.00 11.47
C VAL A 131 -8.30 -7.71 12.18
N THR A 132 -7.35 -6.98 12.75
CA THR A 132 -7.59 -5.71 13.45
C THR A 132 -8.13 -4.64 12.50
N LEU A 133 -7.54 -4.54 11.29
CA LEU A 133 -7.99 -3.60 10.26
C LEU A 133 -9.42 -3.89 9.81
N VAL A 134 -9.72 -5.15 9.51
CA VAL A 134 -11.05 -5.60 9.08
C VAL A 134 -12.10 -5.35 10.19
N ASN A 135 -11.72 -5.57 11.44
CA ASN A 135 -12.55 -5.27 12.61
C ASN A 135 -12.84 -3.77 12.76
N ALA A 136 -11.87 -2.90 12.49
CA ALA A 136 -12.02 -1.44 12.54
C ALA A 136 -12.86 -0.89 11.37
N CYS A 137 -12.65 -1.41 10.15
CA CYS A 137 -13.42 -1.00 8.97
C CYS A 137 -14.90 -1.35 9.12
N SER A 138 -15.21 -2.59 9.52
CA SER A 138 -16.59 -3.03 9.75
C SER A 138 -17.29 -2.23 10.85
N TYR A 139 -16.57 -1.90 11.93
CA TYR A 139 -17.10 -1.05 13.00
C TYR A 139 -17.45 0.35 12.50
N THR A 140 -16.55 0.99 11.76
CA THR A 140 -16.74 2.35 11.23
C THR A 140 -17.92 2.41 10.26
N LEU A 141 -18.02 1.42 9.36
CA LEU A 141 -19.13 1.30 8.40
C LEU A 141 -20.47 1.09 9.12
N ALA A 142 -20.51 0.21 10.12
CA ALA A 142 -21.72 -0.03 10.90
C ALA A 142 -22.16 1.23 11.67
N MET A 143 -21.23 1.95 12.28
CA MET A 143 -21.52 3.23 12.96
C MET A 143 -22.04 4.30 12.00
N SER A 144 -21.55 4.34 10.76
CA SER A 144 -21.99 5.32 9.75
C SER A 144 -23.38 5.05 9.16
N THR A 145 -23.87 3.81 9.26
CA THR A 145 -25.12 3.37 8.63
C THR A 145 -26.27 3.15 9.62
N CYS A 146 -25.99 3.04 10.91
CA CYS A 146 -27.02 2.94 11.94
C CYS A 146 -27.60 4.32 12.26
N ARG A 147 -28.93 4.41 12.34
CA ARG A 147 -29.68 5.63 12.67
C ARG A 147 -29.61 5.85 14.18
N GLU A 148 -28.90 6.90 14.60
CA GLU A 148 -28.70 7.34 16.00
C GLU A 148 -28.31 6.23 17.00
N VAL A 149 -27.01 6.04 17.17
CA VAL A 149 -26.46 5.24 18.28
C VAL A 149 -26.27 6.17 19.47
N ARG A 150 -26.82 5.84 20.66
CA ARG A 150 -26.58 6.62 21.89
C ARG A 150 -25.09 6.61 22.24
N ASP A 151 -24.60 7.67 22.87
CA ASP A 151 -23.20 7.76 23.30
C ASP A 151 -22.78 6.55 24.15
N GLY A 152 -21.97 5.67 23.56
CA GLY A 152 -21.44 4.46 24.22
C GLY A 152 -22.10 3.13 23.81
N GLU A 153 -23.16 3.15 23.00
CA GLU A 153 -23.74 1.91 22.47
C GLU A 153 -22.93 1.37 21.28
N GLU A 154 -22.87 0.05 21.17
CA GLU A 154 -22.22 -0.64 20.05
C GLU A 154 -23.20 -0.85 18.90
N PRO A 155 -22.75 -0.78 17.63
CA PRO A 155 -23.62 -1.02 16.50
C PRO A 155 -24.08 -2.49 16.47
N PRO A 156 -25.28 -2.79 15.95
CA PRO A 156 -25.80 -4.14 15.88
C PRO A 156 -24.83 -5.11 15.18
N LEU A 157 -24.57 -6.25 15.83
CA LEU A 157 -23.61 -7.26 15.37
C LEU A 157 -23.89 -7.73 13.93
N LEU A 158 -25.17 -7.83 13.56
CA LEU A 158 -25.59 -8.27 12.22
C LEU A 158 -25.18 -7.30 11.12
N VAL A 159 -25.25 -5.98 11.37
CA VAL A 159 -24.83 -4.95 10.42
C VAL A 159 -23.33 -5.02 10.22
N ARG A 160 -22.58 -5.21 11.31
CA ARG A 160 -21.11 -5.36 11.28
C ARG A 160 -20.68 -6.61 10.49
N ILE A 161 -21.31 -7.76 10.73
CA ILE A 161 -21.05 -9.00 9.98
C ILE A 161 -21.44 -8.84 8.50
N GLY A 162 -22.54 -8.14 8.20
CA GLY A 162 -22.93 -7.81 6.82
C GLY A 162 -21.83 -7.06 6.07
N PHE A 163 -21.22 -6.04 6.68
CA PHE A 163 -20.10 -5.31 6.08
C PHE A 163 -18.84 -6.18 5.93
N LEU A 164 -18.54 -7.06 6.89
CA LEU A 164 -17.42 -8.00 6.79
C LEU A 164 -17.57 -8.92 5.57
N VAL A 165 -18.75 -9.51 5.39
CA VAL A 165 -19.03 -10.41 4.27
C VAL A 165 -18.96 -9.67 2.94
N SER A 166 -19.53 -8.46 2.86
CA SER A 166 -19.48 -7.64 1.63
C SER A 166 -18.05 -7.26 1.24
N SER A 167 -17.21 -6.91 2.21
CA SER A 167 -15.81 -6.55 2.00
C SER A 167 -14.99 -7.74 1.51
N GLY A 168 -15.19 -8.91 2.12
CA GLY A 168 -14.56 -10.15 1.69
C GLY A 168 -15.00 -10.59 0.29
N TRP A 169 -16.27 -10.40 -0.06
CA TRP A 169 -16.80 -10.69 -1.39
C TRP A 169 -16.23 -9.76 -2.45
N HIS A 170 -16.15 -8.46 -2.17
CA HIS A 170 -15.52 -7.48 -3.06
C HIS A 170 -14.05 -7.79 -3.30
N TYR A 171 -13.30 -8.14 -2.25
CA TYR A 171 -11.89 -8.52 -2.37
C TYR A 171 -11.69 -9.79 -3.22
N ARG A 172 -12.59 -10.77 -3.07
CA ARG A 172 -12.61 -11.98 -3.92
C ARG A 172 -12.90 -11.64 -5.38
N HIS A 173 -13.79 -10.68 -5.66
CA HIS A 173 -14.07 -10.22 -7.02
C HIS A 173 -12.91 -9.44 -7.64
N CYS A 174 -12.29 -8.51 -6.91
CA CYS A 174 -11.10 -7.80 -7.38
C CYS A 174 -9.92 -8.76 -7.64
N SER A 175 -9.70 -9.73 -6.76
CA SER A 175 -8.65 -10.75 -6.96
C SER A 175 -8.97 -11.77 -8.07
N ALA A 176 -10.25 -11.95 -8.41
CA ALA A 176 -10.64 -12.71 -9.59
C ALA A 176 -10.38 -11.92 -10.89
N GLY A 177 -10.56 -10.59 -10.87
CA GLY A 177 -10.20 -9.70 -11.97
C GLY A 177 -8.69 -9.68 -12.25
N ALA A 178 -7.87 -9.65 -11.20
CA ALA A 178 -6.40 -9.67 -11.29
C ALA A 178 -5.82 -11.01 -11.79
N ARG A 179 -6.61 -12.09 -11.76
CA ARG A 179 -6.22 -13.42 -12.25
C ARG A 179 -6.56 -13.68 -13.72
N ARG A 180 -7.16 -12.73 -14.43
CA ARG A 180 -7.32 -12.89 -15.88
C ARG A 180 -5.93 -12.77 -16.53
N PRO A 181 -5.40 -13.84 -17.16
CA PRO A 181 -4.24 -13.70 -18.01
C PRO A 181 -4.58 -12.67 -19.09
N GLU A 182 -3.62 -11.79 -19.39
CA GLU A 182 -3.68 -10.75 -20.40
C GLU A 182 -4.53 -11.18 -21.61
N THR A 183 -5.81 -10.79 -21.61
CA THR A 183 -6.79 -11.29 -22.57
C THR A 183 -6.55 -10.64 -23.91
N ASP A 184 -5.99 -11.41 -24.85
CA ASP A 184 -6.16 -11.46 -26.32
C ASP A 184 -6.07 -10.17 -27.18
N SER A 185 -6.23 -8.97 -26.62
CA SER A 185 -6.14 -7.69 -27.30
C SER A 185 -4.73 -7.43 -27.85
N ASN A 186 -3.70 -7.72 -27.05
CA ASN A 186 -2.30 -7.61 -27.46
C ASN A 186 -1.88 -8.69 -28.48
N ARG A 187 -2.58 -9.84 -28.51
CA ARG A 187 -2.30 -10.92 -29.46
C ARG A 187 -2.76 -10.56 -30.87
N HIS A 188 -3.89 -9.86 -30.99
CA HIS A 188 -4.34 -9.30 -32.25
C HIS A 188 -3.43 -8.17 -32.75
N TYR A 189 -2.91 -7.32 -31.86
CA TYR A 189 -1.97 -6.27 -32.21
C TYR A 189 -0.63 -6.83 -32.71
N ARG A 190 -0.06 -7.83 -32.00
CA ARG A 190 1.16 -8.54 -32.41
C ARG A 190 1.02 -9.28 -33.76
N ARG A 191 -0.18 -9.78 -34.09
CA ARG A 191 -0.45 -10.46 -35.37
C ARG A 191 -0.63 -9.50 -36.56
N ARG A 192 -1.02 -8.25 -36.33
CA ARG A 192 -1.21 -7.23 -37.38
C ARG A 192 0.02 -6.35 -37.61
N MET A 193 1.09 -6.53 -36.84
CA MET A 193 2.34 -5.79 -37.09
C MET A 193 2.98 -6.25 -38.42
N PRO A 194 3.23 -5.32 -39.36
CA PRO A 194 3.95 -5.62 -40.59
C PRO A 194 5.37 -6.11 -40.26
N ALA A 195 5.91 -7.03 -41.07
CA ALA A 195 7.15 -7.75 -40.78
C ALA A 195 8.36 -6.84 -40.47
N VAL A 196 8.38 -5.63 -41.03
CA VAL A 196 9.40 -4.59 -40.79
C VAL A 196 9.50 -4.15 -39.31
N LEU A 197 8.37 -4.09 -38.58
CA LEU A 197 8.37 -3.69 -37.16
C LEU A 197 8.73 -4.83 -36.20
N ARG A 198 8.81 -6.07 -36.71
CA ARG A 198 9.20 -7.24 -35.90
C ARG A 198 10.71 -7.31 -35.70
N GLN A 199 11.48 -6.75 -36.63
CA GLN A 199 12.95 -6.82 -36.62
C GLN A 199 13.54 -5.80 -35.63
N HIS A 200 13.03 -4.57 -35.61
CA HIS A 200 13.48 -3.54 -34.66
C HIS A 200 13.17 -3.87 -33.18
N HIS A 201 12.18 -4.72 -32.90
CA HIS A 201 11.87 -5.12 -31.53
C HIS A 201 12.72 -6.29 -31.02
N GLY A 202 13.37 -7.04 -31.91
CA GLY A 202 14.31 -8.10 -31.53
C GLY A 202 15.63 -7.54 -30.99
N ASP A 203 16.06 -6.39 -31.50
CA ASP A 203 17.36 -5.78 -31.15
C ASP A 203 17.31 -4.92 -29.86
N ALA A 204 16.10 -4.63 -29.35
CA ALA A 204 15.90 -3.85 -28.12
C ALA A 204 15.90 -4.69 -26.83
N LEU A 205 16.13 -6.01 -26.94
CA LEU A 205 16.24 -6.93 -25.80
C LEU A 205 17.70 -7.35 -25.51
N LEU A 206 18.68 -6.70 -26.13
CA LEU A 206 20.11 -6.95 -25.93
C LEU A 206 20.89 -5.74 -25.37
N TYR A 207 20.21 -4.79 -24.73
CA TYR A 207 20.84 -3.78 -23.87
C TYR A 207 20.01 -3.54 -22.61
#